data_AF-A0A1F4BIY8-F1
#
_entry.id   AF-A0A1F4BIY8-F1
#
_cell.length_a   1.000
_cell.length_b   1.000
_cell.length_c   1.000
_cell.angle_alpha   90.00
_cell.angle_beta   90.00
_cell.angle_gamma   90.00
#
_symmetry.space_group_name_H-M   'P 1'
#
loop_
_entity.id
_entity.type
_entity.pdbx_description
1 polymer ?
#
loop_
_entity_poly.entity_id
_entity_poly.type
_entity_poly.pdbx_seq_one_letter_code
_entity_poly.pdbx_strand_id
1 'polypeptide(L)' 'MERAERRRVELPAKTGQPWSEEEDRKLLASFDAGRGLAELAAAHERTQTGIRARLVKFGRLAA' A
#
# COMPACT_ATOMS: atom_id res chain seq x y z
N MET A 1 -8.66 -16.74 20.66
CA MET A 1 -8.72 -16.34 19.24
C MET A 1 -7.56 -15.36 19.00
N GLU A 2 -6.29 -15.67 19.23
CA GLU A 2 -5.36 -16.62 18.60
C GLU A 2 -5.40 -16.67 17.07
N ARG A 3 -4.23 -16.41 16.46
CA ARG A 3 -3.81 -16.54 15.04
C ARG A 3 -3.58 -15.25 14.24
N ALA A 4 -2.71 -14.40 14.75
CA ALA A 4 -2.04 -13.35 13.97
C ALA A 4 -0.86 -12.79 14.79
N GLU A 5 0.42 -12.76 14.45
CA GLU A 5 1.19 -13.14 13.27
C GLU A 5 2.65 -13.31 13.76
N ARG A 6 3.10 -14.54 13.98
CA ARG A 6 4.53 -14.82 14.14
C ARG A 6 5.17 -14.85 12.74
N ARG A 7 5.37 -13.69 12.13
CA ARG A 7 6.26 -13.56 10.96
C ARG A 7 7.05 -12.27 11.05
N ARG A 8 7.99 -12.30 12.00
CA ARG A 8 9.12 -11.40 12.15
C ARG A 8 10.05 -11.60 10.94
N VAL A 9 9.70 -10.98 9.82
CA VAL A 9 10.59 -10.72 8.69
C VAL A 9 10.59 -9.22 8.55
N GLU A 10 11.77 -8.63 8.41
CA GLU A 10 12.11 -7.20 8.42
C GLU A 10 11.33 -6.40 7.35
N LEU A 11 10.04 -6.24 7.56
CA LEU A 11 9.16 -5.47 6.70
C LEU A 11 9.23 -4.01 7.16
N PRO A 12 9.37 -3.05 6.23
CA PRO A 12 9.56 -1.64 6.56
C PRO A 12 8.44 -1.14 7.46
N ALA A 13 8.77 -0.17 8.33
CA ALA A 13 8.04 0.28 9.52
C ALA A 13 6.53 0.55 9.36
N LYS A 14 6.06 0.70 8.13
CA LYS A 14 4.66 0.88 7.76
C LYS A 14 4.00 -0.38 7.18
N THR A 15 4.49 -1.59 7.47
CA THR A 15 3.78 -2.82 7.10
C THR A 15 2.80 -3.19 8.21
N GLY A 16 1.49 -3.09 7.95
CA GLY A 16 0.44 -3.35 8.94
C GLY A 16 -0.16 -2.09 9.60
N GLN A 17 0.35 -0.89 9.31
CA GLN A 17 -0.33 0.34 9.74
C GLN A 17 -1.60 0.57 8.90
N PRO A 18 -2.72 0.99 9.53
CA PRO A 18 -3.97 1.25 8.82
C PRO A 18 -3.75 2.29 7.72
N TRP A 19 -4.31 2.02 6.54
CA TRP A 19 -4.39 3.02 5.48
C TRP A 19 -5.49 4.01 5.87
N SER A 20 -5.11 5.28 6.04
CA SER A 20 -6.08 6.35 6.22
C SER A 20 -6.76 6.67 4.89
N GLU A 21 -8.02 7.09 4.94
CA GLU A 21 -8.78 7.45 3.74
C GLU A 21 -8.11 8.56 2.92
N GLU A 22 -7.44 9.52 3.57
CA GLU A 22 -6.63 10.53 2.89
C GLU A 22 -5.40 9.95 2.17
N GLU A 23 -4.74 8.96 2.79
CA GLU A 23 -3.57 8.30 2.22
C GLU A 23 -3.98 7.47 1.00
N ASP A 24 -5.12 6.79 1.08
CA ASP A 24 -5.74 6.10 -0.05
C ASP A 24 -6.13 7.06 -1.18
N ARG A 25 -6.78 8.18 -0.86
CA ARG A 25 -7.16 9.18 -1.87
C ARG A 25 -5.94 9.75 -2.58
N LYS A 26 -4.87 10.07 -1.85
CA LYS A 26 -3.60 10.53 -2.43
C LYS A 26 -2.96 9.47 -3.32
N LEU A 27 -2.99 8.21 -2.88
CA LEU A 27 -2.48 7.10 -3.66
C LEU A 27 -3.26 6.93 -4.96
N LEU A 28 -4.59 6.87 -4.86
CA LEU A 28 -5.49 6.68 -5.98
C LEU A 28 -5.37 7.84 -6.96
N ALA A 29 -5.37 9.10 -6.49
CA ALA A 29 -5.21 10.27 -7.33
C ALA A 29 -3.86 10.28 -8.05
N SER A 30 -2.78 9.90 -7.36
CA SER A 30 -1.45 9.83 -7.97
C SER A 30 -1.35 8.70 -9.00
N PHE A 31 -1.97 7.54 -8.73
CA PHE A 31 -2.06 6.44 -9.67
C PHE A 31 -2.92 6.80 -10.90
N ASP A 32 -4.06 7.47 -10.69
CA ASP A 32 -4.95 7.97 -11.75
C ASP A 32 -4.25 9.03 -12.63
N ALA A 33 -3.35 9.82 -12.02
CA ALA A 33 -2.45 10.73 -12.73
C ALA A 33 -1.32 10.03 -13.51
N GLY A 34 -1.27 8.69 -13.52
CA GLY A 34 -0.28 7.90 -14.26
C GLY A 34 1.07 7.74 -13.55
N ARG A 35 1.16 8.03 -12.25
CA ARG A 35 2.40 7.79 -11.48
C ARG A 35 2.68 6.28 -11.38
N GLY A 36 3.94 5.91 -11.58
CA GLY A 36 4.40 4.54 -11.43
C GLY A 36 4.37 4.05 -9.97
N LEU A 37 4.24 2.74 -9.78
CA LEU A 37 4.20 2.11 -8.44
C LEU A 37 5.43 2.43 -7.57
N ALA A 38 6.60 2.57 -8.18
CA ALA A 38 7.85 2.91 -7.50
C ALA A 38 7.82 4.34 -6.91
N GLU A 39 7.28 5.30 -7.66
CA GLU A 39 7.09 6.68 -7.21
C GLU A 39 6.10 6.76 -6.04
N LEU A 40 4.98 6.02 -6.15
CA LEU A 40 3.98 5.94 -5.10
C LEU A 40 4.55 5.30 -3.83
N ALA A 41 5.33 4.22 -3.98
CA ALA A 41 6.00 3.57 -2.86
C ALA A 41 6.95 4.53 -2.13
N ALA A 42 7.75 5.29 -2.87
CA ALA A 42 8.64 6.30 -2.29
C ALA A 42 7.86 7.44 -1.61
N ALA A 43 6.82 7.97 -2.26
CA ALA A 43 6.03 9.09 -1.76
C ALA A 43 5.24 8.75 -0.48
N HIS A 44 4.77 7.51 -0.36
CA HIS A 44 4.01 7.04 0.80
C HIS A 44 4.89 6.34 1.85
N GLU A 45 6.20 6.18 1.58
CA GLU A 45 7.15 5.38 2.38
C GLU A 45 6.62 3.96 2.65
N ARG A 46 5.91 3.39 1.67
CA ARG A 46 5.33 2.04 1.73
C ARG A 46 6.03 1.15 0.73
N THR A 47 5.90 -0.16 0.92
CA THR A 47 6.37 -1.11 -0.10
C THR A 47 5.51 -1.05 -1.34
N GLN A 48 6.11 -1.26 -2.51
CA GLN A 48 5.38 -1.44 -3.77
C GLN A 48 4.31 -2.53 -3.66
N THR A 49 4.57 -3.60 -2.90
CA THR A 49 3.60 -4.66 -2.61
C THR A 49 2.39 -4.14 -1.85
N GLY A 50 2.59 -3.29 -0.83
CA GLY A 50 1.50 -2.67 -0.08
C GLY A 50 0.65 -1.72 -0.93
N ILE A 51 1.31 -0.91 -1.77
CA ILE A 51 0.66 -0.05 -2.77
C ILE A 51 -0.18 -0.90 -3.73
N ARG A 52 0.41 -1.94 -4.31
CA ARG A 52 -0.23 -2.84 -5.26
C ARG A 52 -1.46 -3.51 -4.65
N ALA A 53 -1.34 -4.06 -3.44
CA ALA A 53 -2.46 -4.67 -2.72
C ALA A 53 -3.60 -3.66 -2.49
N ARG A 54 -3.28 -2.39 -2.20
CA ARG A 54 -4.28 -1.35 -2.01
C ARG A 54 -4.97 -0.97 -3.32
N LEU A 55 -4.22 -0.82 -4.40
CA LEU A 55 -4.78 -0.55 -5.73
C LEU A 55 -5.68 -1.70 -6.22
N VAL A 56 -5.28 -2.95 -5.98
CA VAL A 56 -6.12 -4.13 -6.25
C VAL A 56 -7.41 -4.09 -5.42
N LYS A 57 -7.32 -3.76 -4.12
CA LYS A 57 -8.49 -3.62 -3.25
C LYS A 57 -9.49 -2.56 -3.74
N PHE A 58 -9.01 -1.46 -4.32
CA PHE A 58 -9.85 -0.42 -4.92
C PHE A 58 -10.23 -0.69 -6.39
N GLY A 59 -9.82 -1.83 -6.97
CA GLY A 59 -10.10 -2.19 -8.36
C GLY A 59 -9.36 -1.31 -9.39
N ARG A 60 -8.31 -0.59 -8.99
CA ARG A 60 -7.46 0.20 -9.89
C ARG A 60 -6.38 -0.64 -10.57
N LEU A 61 -6.10 -1.83 -10.04
CA LEU A 61 -5.17 -2.79 -10.62
C LEU A 61 -5.82 -4.17 -10.64
N ALA A 62 -5.63 -4.92 -11.73
CA ALA A 62 -5.95 -6.34 -11.74
C ALA A 62 -4.92 -7.12 -10.89
N ALA A 63 -5.40 -8.10 -10.11
CA ALA A 63 -4.57 -8.92 -9.23
C ALA A 63 -3.53 -9.73 -10.01
#